data_AF-A0AAW4NPN9-F1
#
_entry.id   AF-A0AAW4NPN9-F1
#
_cell.length_a   1.000
_cell.length_b   1.000
_cell.length_c   1.000
_cell.angle_alpha   90.00
_cell.angle_beta   90.00
_cell.angle_gamma   90.00
#
_symmetry.space_group_name_H-M   'P 1'
#
loop_
_entity.id
_entity.type
_entity.pdbx_description
1 polymer ?
#
loop_
_entity_poly.entity_id
_entity_poly.type
_entity_poly.pdbx_seq_one_letter_code
_entity_poly.pdbx_strand_id
1 'polypeptide(L)'
;MRNQRKSQIPNKNIATKKEADSMKNMENERKLLLTKSGFKFPSTQDFQSKIKQIFGYDIKENTSDIIEVELNPLIDDEPNSLIIYRKDRFVDLNIHSEVYDDKLYLLAFNNYLFYGKKSDFVYMQKDLYHIYELVQDFGYWDDNLKAFIFKKMKADEDNDAWFSIFFGRIGINGKWKLRRNIFRQYCAEVENCQTMFIPFLEEILNEPYKTKYEGNLDEDVAYILELISKKELKKEQTPGVIGIINNTYSKNPELFNRFKKKNYYGYENLKFYSQYYEDEIQENDK
;
A
#
# COMPACT_ATOMS: atom_id res chain seq x y z
N MET A 1 -27.75 -17.08 -4.45
CA MET A 1 -26.35 -17.50 -4.22
C MET A 1 -25.63 -17.50 -5.56
N ARG A 2 -24.77 -16.50 -5.82
CA ARG A 2 -23.95 -16.41 -7.05
C ARG A 2 -22.51 -16.77 -6.68
N ASN A 3 -22.00 -17.83 -7.30
CA ASN A 3 -20.64 -18.32 -7.13
C ASN A 3 -19.63 -17.24 -7.54
N GLN A 4 -18.82 -16.78 -6.58
CA GLN A 4 -17.61 -16.01 -6.86
C GLN A 4 -16.63 -16.89 -7.63
N ARG A 5 -16.29 -16.51 -8.85
CA ARG A 5 -15.13 -17.04 -9.56
C ARG A 5 -13.89 -16.62 -8.77
N LYS A 6 -13.11 -17.61 -8.32
CA LYS A 6 -11.73 -17.42 -7.84
C LYS A 6 -10.99 -16.62 -8.90
N SER A 7 -10.39 -15.51 -8.49
CA SER A 7 -9.55 -14.65 -9.33
C SER A 7 -8.39 -15.47 -9.91
N GLN A 8 -8.52 -15.85 -11.17
CA GLN A 8 -7.37 -16.16 -12.01
C GLN A 8 -6.65 -14.83 -12.25
N ILE A 9 -5.34 -14.82 -12.01
CA ILE A 9 -4.44 -13.71 -12.33
C ILE A 9 -4.63 -13.39 -13.83
N PRO A 10 -5.16 -12.21 -14.21
CA PRO A 10 -5.21 -11.83 -15.61
C PRO A 10 -3.81 -11.37 -16.05
N ASN A 11 -3.47 -11.71 -17.29
CA ASN A 11 -2.26 -11.34 -18.05
C ASN A 11 -1.00 -12.17 -17.75
N LYS A 12 -0.97 -13.38 -18.32
CA LYS A 12 0.28 -14.01 -18.73
C LYS A 12 0.84 -13.21 -19.92
N ASN A 13 1.71 -12.23 -19.67
CA ASN A 13 2.66 -11.83 -20.69
C ASN A 13 3.59 -13.03 -20.93
N ILE A 14 3.44 -13.70 -22.08
CA ILE A 14 4.34 -14.78 -22.46
C ILE A 14 5.63 -14.09 -22.90
N ALA A 15 6.60 -13.99 -21.99
CA ALA A 15 7.93 -13.44 -22.26
C ALA A 15 8.51 -14.08 -23.54
N THR A 16 9.10 -13.26 -24.39
CA THR A 16 9.80 -13.71 -25.59
C THR A 16 10.95 -14.63 -25.19
N LYS A 17 11.38 -15.55 -26.09
CA LYS A 17 12.49 -16.48 -25.82
C LYS A 17 13.76 -15.75 -25.35
N LYS A 18 14.01 -14.54 -25.86
CA LYS A 18 15.15 -13.68 -25.51
C LYS A 18 15.04 -13.12 -24.08
N GLU A 19 13.85 -12.70 -23.67
CA GLU A 19 13.57 -12.26 -22.28
C GLU A 19 13.68 -13.44 -21.31
N ALA A 20 13.13 -14.60 -21.69
CA ALA A 20 13.22 -15.83 -20.89
C ALA A 20 14.68 -16.31 -20.69
N ASP A 21 15.51 -16.24 -21.73
CA ASP A 21 16.93 -16.61 -21.65
C ASP A 21 17.74 -15.56 -20.86
N SER A 22 17.39 -14.27 -20.97
CA SER A 22 17.97 -13.19 -20.17
C SER A 22 17.68 -13.35 -18.67
N MET A 23 16.42 -13.62 -18.31
CA MET A 23 16.01 -13.86 -16.92
C MET A 23 16.70 -15.09 -16.32
N LYS A 24 16.91 -16.16 -17.11
CA LYS A 24 17.66 -17.34 -16.64
C LYS A 24 19.14 -17.06 -16.40
N ASN A 25 19.77 -16.23 -17.23
CA ASN A 25 21.16 -15.84 -17.00
C ASN A 25 21.28 -14.98 -15.74
N MET A 26 20.34 -14.06 -15.53
CA MET A 26 20.25 -13.28 -14.29
C MET A 26 20.02 -14.18 -13.07
N GLU A 27 19.09 -15.14 -13.12
CA GLU A 27 18.86 -16.13 -12.07
C GLU A 27 20.17 -16.79 -11.60
N ASN A 28 20.95 -17.31 -12.55
CA ASN A 28 22.20 -18.00 -12.26
C ASN A 28 23.24 -17.07 -11.59
N GLU A 29 23.37 -15.82 -12.06
CA GLU A 29 24.28 -14.85 -11.45
C GLU A 29 23.84 -14.50 -10.02
N ARG A 30 22.56 -14.16 -9.84
CA ARG A 30 21.99 -13.79 -8.54
C ARG A 30 22.09 -14.93 -7.53
N LYS A 31 21.82 -16.17 -7.95
CA LYS A 31 21.99 -17.36 -7.11
C LYS A 31 23.44 -17.59 -6.71
N LEU A 32 24.37 -17.47 -7.67
CA LEU A 32 25.80 -17.65 -7.39
C LEU A 32 26.30 -16.61 -6.38
N LEU A 33 25.86 -15.37 -6.53
CA LEU A 33 26.13 -14.27 -5.61
C LEU A 33 25.62 -14.59 -4.20
N LEU A 34 24.34 -14.93 -4.06
CA LEU A 34 23.74 -15.28 -2.77
C LEU A 34 24.48 -16.45 -2.10
N THR A 35 24.85 -17.47 -2.90
CA THR A 35 25.62 -18.63 -2.42
C THR A 35 27.00 -18.21 -1.89
N LYS A 36 27.75 -17.40 -2.65
CA LYS A 36 29.08 -16.88 -2.26
C LYS A 36 29.00 -15.99 -1.02
N SER A 37 27.91 -15.25 -0.86
CA SER A 37 27.64 -14.42 0.31
C SER A 37 27.16 -15.19 1.54
N GLY A 38 27.05 -16.53 1.45
CA GLY A 38 26.63 -17.37 2.56
C GLY A 38 25.13 -17.28 2.88
N PHE A 39 24.30 -16.87 1.91
CA PHE A 39 22.85 -16.92 2.06
C PHE A 39 22.40 -18.37 2.25
N LYS A 40 21.64 -18.60 3.31
CA LYS A 40 20.97 -19.89 3.52
C LYS A 40 19.68 -19.82 2.73
N PHE A 41 19.53 -20.67 1.71
CA PHE A 41 18.26 -20.76 1.01
C PHE A 41 17.22 -21.44 1.91
N PRO A 42 16.00 -20.91 2.03
CA PRO A 42 14.96 -21.49 2.86
C PRO A 42 14.53 -22.88 2.34
N SER A 43 13.89 -23.66 3.21
CA SER A 43 13.22 -24.89 2.77
C SER A 43 12.09 -24.57 1.79
N THR A 44 11.67 -25.53 0.98
CA THR A 44 10.53 -25.33 0.07
C THR A 44 9.27 -24.92 0.81
N GLN A 45 9.01 -25.51 1.98
CA GLN A 45 7.85 -25.19 2.80
C GLN A 45 7.92 -23.76 3.35
N ASP A 46 9.08 -23.36 3.91
CA ASP A 46 9.26 -22.02 4.48
C ASP A 46 9.17 -20.94 3.41
N PHE A 47 9.77 -21.20 2.24
CA PHE A 47 9.71 -20.29 1.10
C PHE A 47 8.26 -20.07 0.66
N GLN A 48 7.52 -21.14 0.37
CA GLN A 48 6.12 -21.05 -0.06
C GLN A 48 5.24 -20.37 1.00
N SER A 49 5.45 -20.70 2.28
CA SER A 49 4.71 -20.08 3.38
C SER A 49 4.98 -18.58 3.45
N LYS A 50 6.24 -18.16 3.33
CA LYS A 50 6.64 -16.76 3.43
C LYS A 50 6.14 -15.95 2.23
N ILE A 51 6.24 -16.48 1.00
CA ILE A 51 5.71 -15.83 -0.20
C ILE A 51 4.19 -15.61 -0.08
N LYS A 52 3.44 -16.61 0.38
CA LYS A 52 1.99 -16.48 0.58
C LYS A 52 1.66 -15.47 1.69
N GLN A 53 2.41 -15.51 2.80
CA GLN A 53 2.20 -14.62 3.93
C GLN A 53 2.42 -13.15 3.56
N ILE A 54 3.51 -12.85 2.85
CA ILE A 54 3.92 -11.47 2.57
C ILE A 54 3.24 -10.95 1.31
N PHE A 55 3.32 -11.70 0.21
CA PHE A 55 2.88 -11.23 -1.09
C PHE A 55 1.48 -11.72 -1.48
N GLY A 56 0.85 -12.58 -0.66
CA GLY A 56 -0.48 -13.13 -0.93
C GLY A 56 -0.51 -14.21 -2.04
N TYR A 57 0.64 -14.59 -2.60
CA TYR A 57 0.71 -15.56 -3.70
C TYR A 57 0.81 -17.00 -3.20
N ASP A 58 -0.16 -17.83 -3.57
CA ASP A 58 -0.07 -19.28 -3.36
C ASP A 58 0.68 -19.94 -4.53
N ILE A 59 1.97 -20.20 -4.32
CA ILE A 59 2.88 -20.72 -5.35
C ILE A 59 3.07 -22.24 -5.30
N LYS A 60 2.28 -22.96 -4.48
CA LYS A 60 2.39 -24.43 -4.33
C LYS A 60 2.06 -25.17 -5.62
N GLU A 61 1.01 -24.74 -6.30
CA GLU A 61 0.49 -25.38 -7.52
C GLU A 61 1.03 -24.75 -8.81
N ASN A 62 1.87 -23.71 -8.70
CA ASN A 62 2.42 -23.03 -9.87
C ASN A 62 3.55 -23.86 -10.50
N THR A 63 3.49 -24.05 -11.81
CA THR A 63 4.50 -24.79 -12.58
C THR A 63 5.65 -23.91 -13.07
N SER A 64 5.51 -22.58 -13.06
CA SER A 64 6.56 -21.66 -13.49
C SER A 64 7.69 -21.60 -12.46
N ASP A 65 8.93 -21.68 -12.92
CA ASP A 65 10.11 -21.55 -12.05
C ASP A 65 10.42 -20.10 -11.68
N ILE A 66 10.03 -19.15 -12.54
CA ILE A 66 10.16 -17.71 -12.33
C ILE A 66 8.76 -17.09 -12.38
N ILE A 67 8.45 -16.25 -11.41
CA ILE A 67 7.21 -15.47 -11.38
C ILE A 67 7.60 -14.00 -11.26
N GLU A 68 7.21 -13.21 -12.24
CA GLU A 68 7.37 -11.75 -12.21
C GLU A 68 6.08 -11.11 -11.72
N VAL A 69 6.24 -10.15 -10.82
CA VAL A 69 5.16 -9.40 -10.19
C VAL A 69 5.46 -7.93 -10.40
N GLU A 70 4.72 -7.29 -11.29
CA GLU A 70 4.79 -5.85 -11.50
C GLU A 70 4.42 -5.11 -10.21
N LEU A 71 5.27 -4.17 -9.82
CA LEU A 71 5.07 -3.24 -8.72
C LEU A 71 4.56 -1.92 -9.31
N ASN A 72 3.52 -1.38 -8.70
CA ASN A 72 3.00 -0.10 -9.15
C ASN A 72 3.92 1.00 -8.61
N PRO A 73 4.45 1.87 -9.48
CA PRO A 73 5.38 2.88 -9.03
C PRO A 73 4.71 3.94 -8.16
N LEU A 74 5.51 4.63 -7.33
CA LEU A 74 5.01 5.70 -6.46
C LEU A 74 4.91 7.04 -7.21
N ILE A 75 5.73 7.25 -8.23
CA ILE A 75 5.70 8.37 -9.18
C ILE A 75 5.42 7.86 -10.59
N ASP A 76 5.02 8.73 -11.52
CA ASP A 76 4.76 8.32 -12.92
C ASP A 76 6.10 7.98 -13.63
N ASP A 77 6.64 6.79 -13.39
CA ASP A 77 7.86 6.21 -13.99
C ASP A 77 7.63 4.76 -14.50
N GLU A 78 8.70 4.08 -14.95
CA GLU A 78 8.60 2.69 -15.39
C GLU A 78 8.37 1.74 -14.20
N PRO A 79 7.42 0.79 -14.30
CA PRO A 79 7.10 -0.07 -13.18
C PRO A 79 8.29 -0.96 -12.82
N ASN A 80 8.63 -0.99 -11.52
CA ASN A 80 9.55 -1.97 -10.98
C ASN A 80 8.90 -3.36 -10.93
N SER A 81 9.69 -4.42 -10.77
CA SER A 81 9.14 -5.77 -10.69
C SER A 81 9.78 -6.58 -9.58
N LEU A 82 8.97 -7.31 -8.83
CA LEU A 82 9.41 -8.33 -7.89
C LEU A 82 9.48 -9.68 -8.61
N ILE A 83 10.65 -10.32 -8.59
CA ILE A 83 10.88 -11.60 -9.27
C ILE A 83 11.05 -12.70 -8.23
N ILE A 84 10.16 -13.69 -8.27
CA ILE A 84 10.17 -14.85 -7.38
C ILE A 84 10.80 -16.03 -8.14
N TYR A 85 12.02 -16.40 -7.74
CA TYR A 85 12.71 -17.59 -8.25
C TYR A 85 12.29 -18.80 -7.42
N ARG A 86 11.22 -19.48 -7.84
CA ARG A 86 10.56 -20.55 -7.07
C ARG A 86 11.46 -21.75 -6.84
N LYS A 87 12.18 -22.17 -7.88
CA LYS A 87 13.06 -23.35 -7.85
C LYS A 87 14.25 -23.14 -6.92
N ASP A 88 14.86 -21.96 -7.03
CA ASP A 88 16.06 -21.61 -6.29
C ASP A 88 15.78 -20.98 -4.92
N ARG A 89 14.51 -20.60 -4.67
CA ARG A 89 13.96 -20.16 -3.39
C ARG A 89 14.59 -18.86 -2.89
N PHE A 90 14.59 -17.85 -3.76
CA PHE A 90 14.92 -16.48 -3.39
C PHE A 90 14.03 -15.49 -4.15
N VAL A 91 14.03 -14.24 -3.71
CA VAL A 91 13.29 -13.16 -4.35
C VAL A 91 14.28 -12.08 -4.76
N ASP A 92 14.12 -11.58 -5.97
CA ASP A 92 14.85 -10.44 -6.50
C ASP A 92 13.87 -9.31 -6.78
N LEU A 93 14.39 -8.11 -6.96
CA LEU A 93 13.61 -6.94 -7.30
C LEU A 93 14.24 -6.36 -8.56
N ASN A 94 13.68 -6.58 -9.74
CA ASN A 94 14.12 -5.89 -10.94
C ASN A 94 13.76 -4.42 -10.85
N ILE A 95 14.75 -3.61 -10.48
CA ILE A 95 14.58 -2.23 -10.04
C ILE A 95 15.38 -1.31 -10.97
N HIS A 96 14.77 -0.20 -11.38
CA HIS A 96 15.43 0.88 -12.09
C HIS A 96 16.09 1.90 -11.12
N SER A 97 17.05 1.44 -10.29
CA SER A 97 17.77 2.24 -9.28
C SER A 97 19.27 2.01 -9.37
N GLU A 98 20.08 3.03 -9.08
CA GLU A 98 21.54 2.90 -8.96
C GLU A 98 21.96 1.91 -7.86
N VAL A 99 21.06 1.59 -6.93
CA VAL A 99 21.25 0.59 -5.87
C VAL A 99 21.05 -0.84 -6.41
N TYR A 100 20.47 -1.03 -7.60
CA TYR A 100 20.13 -2.38 -8.09
C TYR A 100 21.35 -3.23 -8.50
N ASP A 101 22.46 -2.57 -8.86
CA ASP A 101 23.75 -3.24 -9.05
C ASP A 101 24.44 -3.59 -7.72
N ASP A 102 23.90 -3.12 -6.58
CA ASP A 102 24.41 -3.44 -5.26
C ASP A 102 24.07 -4.87 -4.86
N LYS A 103 25.05 -5.75 -5.08
CA LYS A 103 25.04 -7.16 -4.69
C LYS A 103 24.69 -7.39 -3.21
N LEU A 104 24.99 -6.43 -2.34
CA LEU A 104 24.65 -6.52 -0.92
C LEU A 104 23.16 -6.26 -0.66
N TYR A 105 22.49 -5.49 -1.51
CA TYR A 105 21.06 -5.23 -1.37
C TYR A 105 20.23 -6.49 -1.57
N LEU A 106 20.52 -7.29 -2.60
CA LEU A 106 19.83 -8.57 -2.84
C LEU A 106 19.97 -9.53 -1.65
N LEU A 107 21.18 -9.62 -1.09
CA LEU A 107 21.44 -10.42 0.10
C LEU A 107 20.63 -9.90 1.30
N ALA A 108 20.67 -8.59 1.53
CA ALA A 108 19.99 -7.96 2.65
C ALA A 108 18.47 -8.16 2.57
N PHE A 109 17.90 -7.95 1.39
CA PHE A 109 16.49 -8.16 1.12
C PHE A 109 16.05 -9.59 1.46
N ASN A 110 16.74 -10.60 0.93
CA ASN A 110 16.40 -11.99 1.20
C ASN A 110 16.63 -12.39 2.66
N ASN A 111 17.71 -11.92 3.28
CA ASN A 111 17.99 -12.13 4.70
C ASN A 111 16.88 -11.57 5.59
N TYR A 112 16.40 -10.37 5.28
CA TYR A 112 15.31 -9.76 6.03
C TYR A 112 13.99 -10.48 5.78
N LEU A 113 13.65 -10.71 4.51
CA LEU A 113 12.40 -11.34 4.08
C LEU A 113 12.19 -12.72 4.74
N PHE A 114 13.21 -13.59 4.69
CA PHE A 114 13.10 -14.96 5.18
C PHE A 114 13.50 -15.13 6.65
N TYR A 115 14.43 -14.32 7.16
CA TYR A 115 15.03 -14.54 8.49
C TYR A 115 14.88 -13.35 9.45
N GLY A 116 14.24 -12.25 9.05
CA GLY A 116 13.98 -11.10 9.92
C GLY A 116 15.24 -10.41 10.44
N LYS A 117 16.36 -10.50 9.73
CA LYS A 117 17.64 -9.93 10.18
C LYS A 117 17.59 -8.39 10.14
N LYS A 118 17.56 -7.77 11.32
CA LYS A 118 17.42 -6.31 11.47
C LYS A 118 18.57 -5.50 10.86
N SER A 119 19.80 -6.01 10.90
CA SER A 119 20.96 -5.35 10.27
C SER A 119 20.81 -5.25 8.76
N ASP A 120 20.25 -6.29 8.14
CA ASP A 120 19.97 -6.31 6.71
C ASP A 120 18.82 -5.34 6.36
N PHE A 121 17.81 -5.21 7.23
CA PHE A 121 16.78 -4.17 7.07
C PHE A 121 17.35 -2.76 7.12
N VAL A 122 18.33 -2.48 8.00
CA VAL A 122 19.03 -1.20 8.02
C VAL A 122 19.74 -0.94 6.69
N TYR A 123 20.32 -1.97 6.07
CA TYR A 123 20.94 -1.83 4.76
C TYR A 123 19.91 -1.52 3.66
N MET A 124 18.75 -2.18 3.68
CA MET A 124 17.67 -1.93 2.72
C MET A 124 17.20 -0.47 2.72
N GLN A 125 17.34 0.26 3.83
CA GLN A 125 16.93 1.66 3.93
C GLN A 125 17.75 2.62 3.05
N LYS A 126 18.82 2.15 2.39
CA LYS A 126 19.49 2.89 1.32
C LYS A 126 18.57 3.22 0.15
N ASP A 127 17.57 2.36 -0.08
CA ASP A 127 16.57 2.57 -1.12
C ASP A 127 15.18 2.63 -0.47
N LEU A 128 14.80 3.84 -0.08
CA LEU A 128 13.53 4.12 0.59
C LEU A 128 12.34 3.97 -0.36
N TYR A 129 12.54 4.29 -1.63
CA TYR A 129 11.52 4.27 -2.66
C TYR A 129 10.92 2.86 -2.80
N HIS A 130 11.77 1.84 -2.91
CA HIS A 130 11.32 0.46 -3.03
C HIS A 130 10.67 -0.09 -1.76
N ILE A 131 11.12 0.35 -0.58
CA ILE A 131 10.44 -0.01 0.66
C ILE A 131 9.00 0.51 0.64
N TYR A 132 8.77 1.73 0.13
CA TYR A 132 7.44 2.32 0.03
C TYR A 132 6.57 1.62 -1.02
N GLU A 133 7.11 1.26 -2.19
CA GLU A 133 6.39 0.46 -3.21
C GLU A 133 5.95 -0.90 -2.65
N LEU A 134 6.84 -1.60 -1.95
CA LEU A 134 6.50 -2.89 -1.34
C LEU A 134 5.39 -2.75 -0.29
N VAL A 135 5.40 -1.67 0.50
CA VAL A 135 4.33 -1.37 1.46
C VAL A 135 3.02 -1.02 0.75
N GLN A 136 3.06 -0.24 -0.33
CA GLN A 136 1.89 0.09 -1.15
C GLN A 136 1.23 -1.19 -1.69
N ASP A 137 2.04 -2.13 -2.18
CA ASP A 137 1.53 -3.31 -2.89
C ASP A 137 1.26 -4.52 -1.99
N PHE A 138 1.89 -4.62 -0.83
CA PHE A 138 1.79 -5.79 0.05
C PHE A 138 1.47 -5.45 1.52
N GLY A 139 1.54 -4.17 1.91
CA GLY A 139 1.32 -3.69 3.27
C GLY A 139 2.47 -4.01 4.22
N TYR A 140 2.22 -3.80 5.51
CA TYR A 140 3.18 -4.13 6.56
C TYR A 140 3.20 -5.64 6.79
N TRP A 141 4.29 -6.31 6.41
CA TRP A 141 4.45 -7.75 6.64
C TRP A 141 5.15 -8.10 7.96
N ASP A 142 5.74 -7.11 8.64
CA ASP A 142 6.28 -7.26 9.99
C ASP A 142 6.30 -5.93 10.78
N ASP A 143 6.47 -6.02 12.09
CA ASP A 143 6.42 -4.88 13.00
C ASP A 143 7.60 -3.90 12.86
N ASN A 144 8.79 -4.35 12.44
CA ASN A 144 9.94 -3.44 12.25
C ASN A 144 9.71 -2.57 11.03
N LEU A 145 9.20 -3.14 9.93
CA LEU A 145 8.82 -2.38 8.74
C LEU A 145 7.73 -1.37 9.09
N LYS A 146 6.67 -1.80 9.79
CA LYS A 146 5.59 -0.90 10.24
C LYS A 146 6.13 0.25 11.08
N ALA A 147 6.92 -0.04 12.11
CA ALA A 147 7.49 0.97 13.00
C ALA A 147 8.41 1.94 12.24
N PHE A 148 9.17 1.44 11.27
CA PHE A 148 10.02 2.26 10.41
C PHE A 148 9.20 3.24 9.56
N ILE A 149 8.17 2.75 8.86
CA ILE A 149 7.28 3.60 8.06
C ILE A 149 6.62 4.66 8.93
N PHE A 150 6.08 4.28 10.09
CA PHE A 150 5.42 5.23 10.98
C PHE A 150 6.37 6.30 11.51
N LYS A 151 7.63 5.92 11.81
CA LYS A 151 8.67 6.87 12.21
C LYS A 151 8.99 7.84 11.07
N LYS A 152 9.10 7.35 9.84
CA LYS A 152 9.39 8.20 8.66
C LYS A 152 8.25 9.16 8.37
N MET A 153 7.01 8.67 8.41
CA MET A 153 5.83 9.50 8.22
C MET A 153 5.76 10.66 9.21
N LYS A 154 5.99 10.41 10.49
CA LYS A 154 6.01 11.47 11.52
C LYS A 154 7.15 12.48 11.34
N ALA A 155 8.23 12.11 10.68
CA ALA A 155 9.38 12.99 10.50
C ALA A 155 9.23 13.93 9.29
N ASP A 156 8.33 13.61 8.38
CA ASP A 156 8.17 14.27 7.08
C ASP A 156 6.70 14.15 6.64
N GLU A 157 5.80 14.82 7.36
CA GLU A 157 4.35 14.66 7.17
C GLU A 157 3.87 15.11 5.78
N ASP A 158 4.64 15.99 5.12
CA ASP A 158 4.36 16.56 3.80
C ASP A 158 4.95 15.74 2.64
N ASN A 159 5.47 14.52 2.89
CA ASN A 159 6.04 13.71 1.83
C ASN A 159 4.94 13.12 0.92
N ASP A 160 4.97 13.49 -0.36
CA ASP A 160 4.05 12.99 -1.39
C ASP A 160 4.03 11.44 -1.48
N ALA A 161 5.11 10.74 -1.11
CA ALA A 161 5.14 9.27 -1.10
C ALA A 161 4.13 8.66 -0.12
N TRP A 162 3.73 9.39 0.92
CA TRP A 162 2.68 8.92 1.85
C TRP A 162 1.33 8.86 1.19
N PHE A 163 0.99 9.90 0.41
CA PHE A 163 -0.22 9.86 -0.40
C PHE A 163 -0.22 8.62 -1.27
N SER A 164 0.90 8.30 -1.93
CA SER A 164 1.01 7.11 -2.79
C SER A 164 0.84 5.79 -2.02
N ILE A 165 1.42 5.65 -0.83
CA ILE A 165 1.24 4.44 0.00
C ILE A 165 -0.24 4.19 0.37
N PHE A 166 -1.02 5.24 0.64
CA PHE A 166 -2.42 5.11 1.03
C PHE A 166 -3.40 5.14 -0.14
N PHE A 167 -3.06 5.86 -1.19
CA PHE A 167 -3.98 6.28 -2.26
C PHE A 167 -3.32 6.31 -3.65
N GLY A 168 -2.19 5.63 -3.84
CA GLY A 168 -1.40 5.56 -5.07
C GLY A 168 -2.19 5.68 -6.37
N ARG A 169 -1.65 6.47 -7.31
CA ARG A 169 -2.24 6.79 -8.61
C ARG A 169 -2.43 5.53 -9.47
N ILE A 170 -3.40 5.63 -10.40
CA ILE A 170 -3.70 4.82 -11.61
C ILE A 170 -3.25 3.34 -11.60
N GLY A 171 -4.18 2.41 -11.87
CA GLY A 171 -3.84 1.03 -12.24
C GLY A 171 -3.73 0.03 -11.08
N ILE A 172 -3.76 0.49 -9.82
CA ILE A 172 -3.74 -0.37 -8.63
C ILE A 172 -5.11 -1.00 -8.36
N ASN A 173 -5.53 -1.82 -9.32
CA ASN A 173 -6.73 -2.62 -9.30
C ASN A 173 -6.79 -3.51 -8.04
N GLY A 174 -7.92 -3.46 -7.31
CA GLY A 174 -8.28 -4.49 -6.33
C GLY A 174 -7.60 -4.46 -4.96
N LYS A 175 -6.65 -3.56 -4.69
CA LYS A 175 -5.94 -3.48 -3.39
C LYS A 175 -6.52 -2.48 -2.38
N TRP A 176 -7.73 -1.93 -2.60
CA TRP A 176 -8.36 -0.97 -1.68
C TRP A 176 -8.49 -1.50 -0.23
N LYS A 177 -8.74 -2.81 -0.05
CA LYS A 177 -8.79 -3.44 1.27
C LYS A 177 -7.44 -3.37 1.99
N LEU A 178 -6.35 -3.55 1.24
CA LEU A 178 -4.99 -3.44 1.76
C LEU A 178 -4.72 -2.01 2.20
N ARG A 179 -5.03 -1.03 1.36
CA ARG A 179 -4.88 0.41 1.65
C ARG A 179 -5.69 0.84 2.88
N ARG A 180 -6.97 0.46 2.96
CA ARG A 180 -7.80 0.66 4.17
C ARG A 180 -7.16 0.03 5.41
N ASN A 181 -6.57 -1.15 5.29
CA ASN A 181 -5.90 -1.80 6.43
C ASN A 181 -4.58 -1.14 6.83
N ILE A 182 -3.76 -0.72 5.86
CA ILE A 182 -2.54 0.07 6.09
C ILE A 182 -2.90 1.36 6.83
N PHE A 183 -3.88 2.08 6.32
CA PHE A 183 -4.39 3.32 6.88
C PHE A 183 -4.95 3.13 8.30
N ARG A 184 -5.82 2.13 8.50
CA ARG A 184 -6.38 1.80 9.82
C ARG A 184 -5.29 1.53 10.87
N GLN A 185 -4.23 0.83 10.50
CA GLN A 185 -3.11 0.56 11.42
C GLN A 185 -2.38 1.84 11.82
N TYR A 186 -2.15 2.76 10.87
CA TYR A 186 -1.55 4.06 11.16
C TYR A 186 -2.39 4.87 12.15
N CYS A 187 -3.70 5.01 11.86
CA CYS A 187 -4.64 5.74 12.72
C CYS A 187 -4.74 5.16 14.13
N ALA A 188 -4.52 3.85 14.30
CA ALA A 188 -4.55 3.21 15.61
C ALA A 188 -3.34 3.60 16.48
N GLU A 189 -2.17 3.85 15.88
CA GLU A 189 -0.91 4.06 16.61
C GLU A 189 -0.49 5.54 16.74
N VAL A 190 -0.97 6.45 15.87
CA VAL A 190 -0.51 7.85 15.86
C VAL A 190 -1.56 8.84 16.35
N GLU A 191 -1.39 9.40 17.54
CA GLU A 191 -2.36 10.28 18.22
C GLU A 191 -3.00 11.35 17.31
N ASN A 192 -2.20 12.15 16.59
CA ASN A 192 -2.69 13.25 15.76
C ASN A 192 -2.79 12.88 14.28
N CYS A 193 -3.25 11.66 13.95
CA CYS A 193 -3.32 11.22 12.56
C CYS A 193 -4.15 12.15 11.66
N GLN A 194 -5.11 12.90 12.22
CA GLN A 194 -6.05 13.76 11.50
C GLN A 194 -5.40 14.88 10.68
N THR A 195 -4.35 15.53 11.20
CA THR A 195 -3.71 16.68 10.52
C THR A 195 -3.04 16.25 9.22
N MET A 196 -2.47 15.04 9.19
CA MET A 196 -1.87 14.48 7.98
C MET A 196 -2.88 14.08 6.91
N PHE A 197 -4.17 14.01 7.23
CA PHE A 197 -5.17 13.53 6.27
C PHE A 197 -5.91 14.63 5.55
N ILE A 198 -5.82 15.88 6.03
CA ILE A 198 -6.39 17.02 5.31
C ILE A 198 -5.77 17.11 3.90
N PRO A 199 -4.44 17.09 3.72
CA PRO A 199 -3.84 17.12 2.38
C PRO A 199 -4.30 15.95 1.51
N PHE A 200 -4.43 14.74 2.07
CA PHE A 200 -4.84 13.56 1.30
C PHE A 200 -6.30 13.62 0.85
N LEU A 201 -7.21 14.07 1.72
CA LEU A 201 -8.61 14.28 1.37
C LEU A 201 -8.75 15.35 0.29
N GLU A 202 -7.97 16.44 0.40
CA GLU A 202 -7.96 17.49 -0.61
C GLU A 202 -7.41 16.99 -1.95
N GLU A 203 -6.35 16.21 -1.94
CA GLU A 203 -5.70 15.72 -3.15
C GLU A 203 -6.55 14.67 -3.89
N ILE A 204 -7.12 13.68 -3.17
CA ILE A 204 -7.91 12.60 -3.78
C ILE A 204 -9.25 13.08 -4.36
N LEU A 205 -9.81 14.17 -3.81
CA LEU A 205 -11.08 14.75 -4.26
C LEU A 205 -10.91 15.74 -5.42
N ASN A 206 -9.68 16.11 -5.78
CA ASN A 206 -9.37 17.06 -6.84
C ASN A 206 -8.78 16.39 -8.09
N GLU A 207 -8.83 17.08 -9.23
CA GLU A 207 -8.15 16.63 -10.45
C GLU A 207 -6.62 16.73 -10.31
N PRO A 208 -5.84 15.82 -10.92
CA PRO A 208 -6.28 14.72 -11.79
C PRO A 208 -6.66 13.43 -11.04
N TYR A 209 -6.53 13.39 -9.72
CA TYR A 209 -6.69 12.15 -8.94
C TYR A 209 -8.11 11.62 -8.94
N LYS A 210 -9.08 12.54 -8.81
CA LYS A 210 -10.51 12.21 -8.81
C LYS A 210 -10.92 11.36 -10.02
N THR A 211 -10.47 11.72 -11.22
CA THR A 211 -10.79 10.99 -12.46
C THR A 211 -9.98 9.70 -12.64
N LYS A 212 -8.84 9.61 -11.97
CA LYS A 212 -7.93 8.45 -12.01
C LYS A 212 -8.20 7.41 -10.91
N TYR A 213 -9.14 7.69 -10.00
CA TYR A 213 -9.44 6.80 -8.89
C TYR A 213 -10.27 5.59 -9.35
N GLU A 214 -9.67 4.41 -9.31
CA GLU A 214 -10.33 3.16 -9.76
C GLU A 214 -11.18 2.49 -8.66
N GLY A 215 -11.07 2.94 -7.41
CA GLY A 215 -11.87 2.44 -6.27
C GLY A 215 -13.25 3.09 -6.16
N ASN A 216 -13.94 2.84 -5.05
CA ASN A 216 -15.17 3.57 -4.74
C ASN A 216 -14.80 4.85 -4.00
N LEU A 217 -14.41 5.89 -4.74
CA LEU A 217 -13.89 7.15 -4.18
C LEU A 217 -14.76 7.68 -3.05
N ASP A 218 -16.08 7.69 -3.26
CA ASP A 218 -17.03 8.15 -2.25
C ASP A 218 -16.96 7.33 -0.96
N GLU A 219 -17.00 6.00 -1.06
CA GLU A 219 -16.96 5.14 0.14
C GLU A 219 -15.59 5.16 0.82
N ASP A 220 -14.50 5.25 0.06
CA ASP A 220 -13.15 5.32 0.60
C ASP A 220 -12.91 6.65 1.33
N VAL A 221 -13.40 7.77 0.78
CA VAL A 221 -13.43 9.07 1.47
C VAL A 221 -14.31 9.01 2.72
N ALA A 222 -15.49 8.40 2.64
CA ALA A 222 -16.36 8.21 3.80
C ALA A 222 -15.67 7.38 4.89
N TYR A 223 -14.91 6.35 4.51
CA TYR A 223 -14.16 5.50 5.44
C TYR A 223 -13.02 6.26 6.13
N ILE A 224 -12.30 7.14 5.40
CA ILE A 224 -11.26 7.99 5.97
C ILE A 224 -11.86 8.94 7.02
N LEU A 225 -12.95 9.63 6.67
CA LEU A 225 -13.64 10.54 7.59
C LEU A 225 -14.21 9.79 8.81
N GLU A 226 -14.72 8.57 8.63
CA GLU A 226 -15.14 7.68 9.73
C GLU A 226 -13.98 7.35 10.68
N LEU A 227 -12.79 7.02 10.17
CA LEU A 227 -11.65 6.70 11.01
C LEU A 227 -11.12 7.91 11.79
N ILE A 228 -11.11 9.09 11.16
CA ILE A 228 -10.84 10.38 11.83
C ILE A 228 -11.84 10.60 12.97
N SER A 229 -13.13 10.44 12.67
CA SER A 229 -14.24 10.65 13.61
C SER A 229 -14.20 9.67 14.80
N LYS A 230 -13.95 8.39 14.54
CA LYS A 230 -13.94 7.32 15.55
C LYS A 230 -12.84 7.49 16.59
N LYS A 231 -11.69 8.03 16.19
CA LYS A 231 -10.58 8.26 17.09
C LYS A 231 -10.91 9.31 18.15
N GLU A 232 -11.65 10.33 17.74
CA GLU A 232 -11.99 11.48 18.58
C GLU A 232 -13.20 11.25 19.48
N LEU A 233 -14.11 10.35 19.14
CA LEU A 233 -15.20 10.00 20.08
C LEU A 233 -14.71 9.40 21.40
N LYS A 234 -13.46 8.96 21.49
CA LYS A 234 -12.83 8.61 22.77
C LYS A 234 -12.51 9.85 23.64
N LYS A 235 -12.62 11.06 23.10
CA LYS A 235 -12.20 12.35 23.69
C LYS A 235 -13.30 13.44 23.66
N GLU A 236 -14.58 13.08 23.51
CA GLU A 236 -15.73 14.00 23.32
C GLU A 236 -15.72 14.76 21.98
N GLN A 237 -16.72 15.63 21.74
CA GLN A 237 -16.87 16.39 20.50
C GLN A 237 -15.61 17.23 20.23
N THR A 238 -14.85 16.88 19.20
CA THR A 238 -13.62 17.60 18.85
C THR A 238 -13.90 18.63 17.74
N PRO A 239 -13.77 19.95 18.00
CA PRO A 239 -13.96 20.98 16.98
C PRO A 239 -13.11 20.78 15.72
N GLY A 240 -11.94 20.15 15.85
CA GLY A 240 -11.08 19.79 14.71
C GLY A 240 -11.73 18.82 13.72
N VAL A 241 -12.47 17.82 14.18
CA VAL A 241 -13.14 16.84 13.31
C VAL A 241 -14.31 17.49 12.57
N ILE A 242 -15.09 18.30 13.29
CA ILE A 242 -16.16 19.11 12.70
C ILE A 242 -15.58 20.00 11.61
N GLY A 243 -14.49 20.71 11.91
CA GLY A 243 -13.80 21.57 10.93
C GLY A 243 -13.33 20.81 9.68
N ILE A 244 -12.75 19.62 9.83
CA ILE A 244 -12.32 18.78 8.69
C ILE A 244 -13.52 18.35 7.83
N ILE A 245 -14.59 17.87 8.46
CA ILE A 245 -15.79 17.41 7.76
C ILE A 245 -16.49 18.58 7.06
N ASN A 246 -16.69 19.70 7.76
CA ASN A 246 -17.32 20.90 7.21
C ASN A 246 -16.49 21.45 6.05
N ASN A 247 -15.16 21.55 6.18
CA ASN A 247 -14.29 21.98 5.10
C ASN A 247 -14.38 21.04 3.88
N THR A 248 -14.41 19.73 4.12
CA THR A 248 -14.54 18.73 3.05
C THR A 248 -15.85 18.91 2.28
N TYR A 249 -16.97 19.07 2.99
CA TYR A 249 -18.28 19.29 2.36
C TYR A 249 -18.40 20.67 1.70
N SER A 250 -17.91 21.73 2.32
CA SER A 250 -17.92 23.08 1.72
C SER A 250 -17.14 23.14 0.41
N LYS A 251 -15.99 22.44 0.32
CA LYS A 251 -15.22 22.33 -0.94
C LYS A 251 -15.85 21.35 -1.93
N ASN A 252 -16.58 20.33 -1.47
CA ASN A 252 -17.18 19.29 -2.29
C ASN A 252 -18.65 19.05 -1.91
N PRO A 253 -19.56 20.00 -2.16
CA PRO A 253 -20.94 19.96 -1.62
C PRO A 253 -21.75 18.76 -2.12
N GLU A 254 -21.48 18.32 -3.34
CA GLU A 254 -22.09 17.13 -3.92
C GLU A 254 -21.78 15.84 -3.14
N LEU A 255 -20.65 15.79 -2.42
CA LEU A 255 -20.24 14.63 -1.62
C LEU A 255 -21.19 14.38 -0.46
N PHE A 256 -21.61 15.44 0.24
CA PHE A 256 -22.56 15.37 1.35
C PHE A 256 -23.88 14.73 0.92
N ASN A 257 -24.44 15.19 -0.20
CA ASN A 257 -25.68 14.64 -0.77
C ASN A 257 -25.55 13.15 -1.14
N ARG A 258 -24.41 12.76 -1.73
CA ARG A 258 -24.14 11.36 -2.08
C ARG A 258 -24.01 10.48 -0.83
N PHE A 259 -23.32 10.95 0.20
CA PHE A 259 -23.19 10.24 1.48
C PHE A 259 -24.54 10.06 2.17
N LYS A 260 -25.34 11.14 2.27
CA LYS A 260 -26.69 11.09 2.84
C LYS A 260 -27.58 10.08 2.11
N LYS A 261 -27.58 10.07 0.78
CA LYS A 261 -28.34 9.10 -0.04
C LYS A 261 -27.91 7.65 0.21
N LYS A 262 -26.65 7.42 0.59
CA LYS A 262 -26.10 6.11 0.93
C LYS A 262 -26.17 5.80 2.43
N ASN A 263 -26.86 6.63 3.23
CA ASN A 263 -26.87 6.56 4.70
C ASN A 263 -25.45 6.44 5.27
N TYR A 264 -24.53 7.26 4.75
CA TYR A 264 -23.12 7.31 5.13
C TYR A 264 -22.42 5.94 5.10
N TYR A 265 -22.88 5.03 4.23
CA TYR A 265 -22.38 3.64 4.16
C TYR A 265 -22.47 2.85 5.48
N GLY A 266 -23.30 3.30 6.43
CA GLY A 266 -23.40 2.74 7.78
C GLY A 266 -22.32 3.21 8.76
N TYR A 267 -21.57 4.27 8.42
CA TYR A 267 -20.57 4.87 9.30
C TYR A 267 -21.23 5.86 10.27
N GLU A 268 -21.53 5.38 11.48
CA GLU A 268 -22.28 6.14 12.49
C GLU A 268 -21.54 7.39 12.98
N ASN A 269 -20.20 7.37 13.07
CA ASN A 269 -19.47 8.53 13.55
C ASN A 269 -19.43 9.62 12.48
N LEU A 270 -19.19 9.23 11.22
CA LEU A 270 -19.34 10.15 10.10
C LEU A 270 -20.75 10.75 10.05
N LYS A 271 -21.79 9.94 10.23
CA LYS A 271 -23.18 10.41 10.27
C LYS A 271 -23.41 11.41 11.39
N PHE A 272 -22.94 11.13 12.60
CA PHE A 272 -23.03 12.03 13.75
C PHE A 272 -22.37 13.38 13.47
N TYR A 273 -21.12 13.38 12.99
CA TYR A 273 -20.42 14.63 12.71
C TYR A 273 -20.97 15.39 11.50
N SER A 274 -21.58 14.68 10.54
CA SER A 274 -22.23 15.32 9.39
C SER A 274 -23.51 16.06 9.74
N GLN A 275 -24.13 15.78 10.89
CA GLN A 275 -25.31 16.50 11.35
C GLN A 275 -24.99 17.97 11.66
N TYR A 276 -23.82 18.25 12.23
CA TYR A 276 -23.40 19.62 12.55
C TYR A 276 -23.29 20.50 11.30
N TYR A 277 -22.78 19.94 10.20
CA TYR A 277 -22.75 20.63 8.92
C TYR A 277 -24.16 20.97 8.40
N GLU A 278 -25.10 20.04 8.56
CA GLU A 278 -26.49 20.26 8.16
C GLU A 278 -27.17 21.35 9.00
N ASP A 279 -26.90 21.37 10.31
CA ASP A 279 -27.43 22.37 11.23
C ASP A 279 -26.85 23.77 10.90
N GLU A 280 -25.54 23.86 10.59
CA GLU A 280 -24.88 25.11 10.15
C GLU A 280 -25.48 25.66 8.83
N ILE A 281 -25.78 24.80 7.85
CA ILE A 281 -26.43 25.25 6.61
C ILE A 281 -27.83 25.80 6.90
N GLN A 282 -28.62 25.10 7.73
CA GLN A 282 -29.99 25.51 8.05
C GLN A 282 -30.07 26.81 8.86
N GLU A 283 -29.04 27.15 9.63
CA GLU A 283 -28.93 28.44 10.31
C GLU A 283 -28.58 29.58 9.36
N ASN A 284 -27.77 29.33 8.33
CA ASN A 284 -27.38 30.35 7.34
C ASN A 284 -28.48 30.64 6.30
N ASP A 285 -29.43 29.72 6.09
CA ASP A 285 -30.58 29.88 5.20
C ASP A 285 -31.81 30.57 5.86
N LYS A 286 -31.69 30.98 7.14
CA LYS A 286 -32.72 31.72 7.90
C LYS A 286 -32.44 33.21 7.97
#